data_AF-A0A821S360-F1
#
_entry.id   AF-A0A821S360-F1
#
_cell.length_a   1.000
_cell.length_b   1.000
_cell.length_c   1.000
_cell.angle_alpha   90.00
_cell.angle_beta   90.00
_cell.angle_gamma   90.00
#
_symmetry.space_group_name_H-M   'P 1'
#
loop_
_entity.id
_entity.type
_entity.pdbx_description
1 polymer ?
#
loop_
_entity_poly.entity_id
_entity_poly.type
_entity_poly.pdbx_seq_one_letter_code
_entity_poly.pdbx_strand_id
1 'polypeptide(L)'
;MTSETFTTNFLSNIGYFTRYGKNLFGLTGTLGSERAKRVLSDIYKVDLVIIPTLRRKQHLSFPDIVVSNEFDWLKEICHSAMNESSKDRGTLIICETIEDCKIIGEQLQQRYRSSAIKLYTMNNMNQEQNIEIIYPGEIFVATNLAGRGTDIKTDEIEKHGGLHVIVTFMPLNKRVEKQAFGRTSRQ
;
A
#
# COMPACT_ATOMS: atom_id res chain seq x y z
N MET A 1 12.36 35.87 -20.86
CA MET A 1 12.38 34.59 -21.58
C MET A 1 12.28 33.49 -20.54
N THR A 2 11.22 32.69 -20.59
CA THR A 2 11.09 31.50 -19.73
C THR A 2 12.14 30.47 -20.15
N SER A 3 12.83 29.87 -19.18
CA SER A 3 13.79 28.80 -19.45
C SER A 3 13.06 27.62 -20.08
N GLU A 4 13.37 27.31 -21.34
CA GLU A 4 12.87 26.12 -22.02
C GLU A 4 13.77 24.93 -21.71
N THR A 5 13.17 23.81 -21.31
CA THR A 5 13.91 22.58 -21.02
C THR A 5 14.14 21.82 -22.31
N PHE A 6 15.39 21.74 -22.79
CA PHE A 6 15.73 20.97 -23.98
C PHE A 6 16.06 19.52 -23.60
N THR A 7 15.34 18.55 -24.16
CA THR A 7 15.62 17.13 -23.94
C THR A 7 16.68 16.68 -24.94
N THR A 8 17.91 16.44 -24.47
CA THR A 8 19.02 16.00 -25.32
C THR A 8 18.99 14.49 -25.60
N ASN A 9 18.57 13.70 -24.61
CA ASN A 9 18.61 12.25 -24.66
C ASN A 9 17.27 11.65 -24.22
N PHE A 10 16.82 10.61 -24.91
CA PHE A 10 15.65 9.83 -24.54
C PHE A 10 15.94 8.33 -24.65
N LEU A 11 15.58 7.57 -23.63
CA LEU A 11 15.64 6.11 -23.64
C LEU A 11 14.39 5.57 -22.95
N SER A 12 13.65 4.69 -23.63
CA SER A 12 12.51 4.02 -23.04
C SER A 12 12.96 2.87 -22.12
N ASN A 13 12.15 2.55 -21.11
CA ASN A 13 12.41 1.41 -20.24
C ASN A 13 12.51 0.10 -21.03
N ILE A 14 11.68 -0.08 -22.06
CA ILE A 14 11.75 -1.24 -22.96
C ILE A 14 13.12 -1.29 -23.63
N GLY A 15 13.54 -0.20 -24.27
CA GLY A 15 14.84 -0.12 -24.96
C GLY A 15 16.03 -0.24 -24.02
N TYR A 16 15.89 0.14 -22.76
CA TYR A 16 16.92 -0.05 -21.73
C TYR A 16 17.04 -1.52 -21.32
N PHE A 17 15.94 -2.16 -20.90
CA PHE A 17 15.97 -3.53 -20.39
C PHE A 17 16.28 -4.58 -21.46
N THR A 18 15.86 -4.38 -22.72
CA THR A 18 16.17 -5.32 -23.80
C THR A 18 17.68 -5.43 -24.09
N ARG A 19 18.49 -4.41 -23.73
CA ARG A 19 19.96 -4.44 -23.90
C ARG A 19 20.63 -5.52 -23.06
N TYR A 20 19.99 -5.96 -21.98
CA TYR A 20 20.50 -7.02 -21.11
C TYR A 20 20.30 -8.42 -21.69
N GLY A 21 19.51 -8.57 -22.75
CA GLY A 21 19.27 -9.83 -23.43
C GLY A 21 18.78 -10.92 -22.45
N LYS A 22 19.52 -12.02 -22.38
CA LYS A 22 19.22 -13.16 -21.49
C LYS A 22 19.50 -12.90 -20.01
N ASN A 23 20.21 -11.81 -19.68
CA ASN A 23 20.61 -11.48 -18.30
C ASN A 23 19.58 -10.58 -17.60
N LEU A 24 18.29 -10.74 -17.91
CA LEU A 24 17.20 -10.00 -17.30
C LEU A 24 16.46 -10.89 -16.31
N PHE A 25 16.59 -10.57 -15.02
CA PHE A 25 15.90 -11.26 -13.93
C PHE A 25 15.06 -10.26 -13.14
N GLY A 26 13.91 -10.70 -12.63
CA GLY A 26 13.01 -9.84 -11.87
C GLY A 26 12.17 -10.62 -10.87
N LEU A 27 11.92 -10.00 -9.72
CA LEU A 27 11.06 -10.54 -8.67
C LEU A 27 9.91 -9.59 -8.41
N THR A 28 8.71 -10.12 -8.30
CA THR A 28 7.54 -9.33 -7.91
C THR A 28 6.53 -10.20 -7.17
N GLY A 29 5.93 -9.65 -6.11
CA GLY A 29 4.78 -10.28 -5.45
C GLY A 29 3.49 -10.23 -6.28
N THR A 30 3.48 -9.46 -7.38
CA THR A 30 2.28 -9.26 -8.20
C THR A 30 2.62 -9.24 -9.69
N LEU A 31 2.44 -10.37 -10.39
CA LEU A 31 2.57 -10.43 -11.86
C LEU A 31 1.45 -9.67 -12.61
N GLY A 32 0.38 -9.27 -11.90
CA GLY A 32 -0.73 -8.51 -12.48
C GLY A 32 -1.71 -9.37 -13.27
N SER A 33 -2.29 -8.79 -14.32
CA SER A 33 -3.25 -9.46 -15.20
C SER A 33 -2.55 -10.40 -16.19
N GLU A 34 -3.31 -11.30 -16.81
CA GLU A 34 -2.78 -12.19 -17.86
C GLU A 34 -2.25 -11.41 -19.07
N ARG A 35 -2.80 -10.23 -19.33
CA ARG A 35 -2.26 -9.31 -20.34
C ARG A 35 -0.89 -8.78 -19.94
N ALA A 36 -0.70 -8.39 -18.67
CA ALA A 36 0.59 -7.90 -18.20
C ALA A 36 1.68 -8.97 -18.27
N LYS A 37 1.34 -10.22 -17.91
CA LYS A 37 2.25 -11.37 -18.04
C LYS A 37 2.68 -11.62 -19.49
N ARG A 38 1.73 -11.62 -20.43
CA ARG A 38 2.03 -11.77 -21.86
C ARG A 38 2.94 -10.67 -22.37
N VAL A 39 2.67 -9.42 -22.01
CA VAL A 39 3.54 -8.28 -22.37
C VAL A 39 4.97 -8.49 -21.87
N LEU A 40 5.16 -8.98 -20.64
CA LEU A 40 6.50 -9.28 -20.12
C LEU A 40 7.21 -10.37 -20.92
N SER A 41 6.52 -11.49 -21.17
CA SER A 41 7.06 -12.61 -21.96
C SER A 41 7.36 -12.19 -23.41
N ASP A 42 6.46 -11.44 -24.06
CA ASP A 42 6.56 -11.11 -25.48
C ASP A 42 7.63 -10.06 -25.75
N ILE A 43 7.73 -9.04 -24.90
CA ILE A 43 8.68 -7.92 -25.07
C ILE A 43 10.06 -8.31 -24.57
N TYR A 44 10.14 -8.90 -23.38
CA TYR A 44 11.42 -9.16 -22.71
C TYR A 44 11.93 -10.59 -22.86
N LYS A 45 11.14 -11.51 -23.44
CA LYS A 45 11.51 -12.91 -23.66
C LYS A 45 11.94 -13.62 -22.36
N VAL A 46 11.22 -13.33 -21.27
CA VAL A 46 11.45 -13.90 -19.95
C VAL A 46 10.43 -14.96 -19.60
N ASP A 47 10.88 -16.01 -18.92
CA ASP A 47 10.00 -17.03 -18.34
C ASP A 47 9.41 -16.55 -17.01
N LEU A 48 8.19 -17.00 -16.71
CA LEU A 48 7.48 -16.65 -15.48
C LEU A 48 7.30 -17.89 -14.61
N VAL A 49 7.86 -17.85 -13.39
CA VAL A 49 7.73 -18.91 -12.40
C VAL A 49 6.99 -18.38 -11.18
N ILE A 50 6.02 -19.15 -10.68
CA ILE A 50 5.30 -18.84 -9.44
C ILE A 50 5.93 -19.65 -8.31
N ILE A 51 6.51 -18.95 -7.34
CA ILE A 51 7.08 -19.56 -6.13
C ILE A 51 5.97 -19.67 -5.06
N PRO A 52 5.75 -20.85 -4.45
CA PRO A 52 4.76 -21.00 -3.39
C PRO A 52 5.14 -20.20 -2.14
N THR A 53 4.14 -19.80 -1.35
CA THR A 53 4.38 -19.08 -0.10
C THR A 53 4.89 -20.02 0.99
N LEU A 54 5.75 -19.50 1.88
CA LEU A 54 6.28 -20.28 3.02
C LEU A 54 5.18 -20.73 3.98
N ARG A 55 4.20 -19.85 4.24
CA ARG A 55 3.04 -20.09 5.11
C ARG A 55 1.74 -19.84 4.37
N ARG A 56 0.65 -20.42 4.86
CA ARG A 56 -0.69 -20.19 4.32
C ARG A 56 -1.19 -18.82 4.77
N LYS A 57 -1.73 -18.04 3.84
CA LYS A 57 -2.27 -16.71 4.14
C LYS A 57 -3.55 -16.84 4.98
N GLN A 58 -3.55 -16.27 6.18
CA GLN A 58 -4.71 -16.23 7.10
C GLN A 58 -5.44 -14.87 7.03
N HIS A 59 -5.76 -14.42 5.82
CA HIS A 59 -6.42 -13.14 5.60
C HIS A 59 -7.94 -13.27 5.63
N LEU A 60 -8.59 -12.41 6.42
CA LEU A 60 -10.05 -12.24 6.41
C LEU A 60 -10.41 -10.99 5.62
N SER A 61 -11.20 -11.14 4.56
CA SER A 61 -11.73 -10.03 3.77
C SER A 61 -13.13 -9.70 4.26
N PHE A 62 -13.36 -8.42 4.54
CA PHE A 62 -14.68 -7.91 4.89
C PHE A 62 -15.41 -7.43 3.63
N PRO A 63 -16.75 -7.41 3.62
CA PRO A 63 -17.52 -6.83 2.53
C PRO A 63 -17.16 -5.36 2.30
N ASP A 64 -17.16 -4.93 1.04
CA ASP A 64 -16.93 -3.53 0.68
C ASP A 64 -18.05 -2.64 1.20
N ILE A 65 -17.67 -1.46 1.71
CA ILE A 65 -18.62 -0.42 2.15
C ILE A 65 -18.68 0.66 1.08
N VAL A 66 -19.86 0.83 0.47
CA VAL A 66 -20.12 1.86 -0.53
C VAL A 66 -21.03 2.91 0.06
N VAL A 67 -20.62 4.17 -0.04
CA VAL A 67 -21.33 5.33 0.52
C VAL A 67 -21.55 6.38 -0.57
N SER A 68 -22.55 7.24 -0.37
CA SER A 68 -23.02 8.16 -1.41
C SER A 68 -22.28 9.50 -1.44
N ASN A 69 -21.59 9.88 -0.36
CA ASN A 69 -20.93 11.17 -0.23
C ASN A 69 -19.63 11.06 0.59
N GLU A 70 -18.80 12.10 0.47
CA GLU A 70 -17.48 12.17 1.09
C GLU A 70 -17.54 12.27 2.63
N PHE A 71 -18.61 12.87 3.16
CA PHE A 71 -18.81 12.96 4.61
C PHE A 71 -19.04 11.57 5.25
N ASP A 72 -19.92 10.77 4.66
CA ASP A 72 -20.17 9.40 5.09
C ASP A 72 -18.94 8.52 4.86
N TRP A 73 -18.22 8.73 3.76
CA TRP A 73 -16.95 8.05 3.48
C TRP A 73 -15.91 8.28 4.58
N LEU A 74 -15.70 9.54 4.95
CA LEU A 74 -14.77 9.92 6.00
C LEU A 74 -15.22 9.36 7.37
N LYS A 75 -16.52 9.40 7.64
CA LYS A 75 -17.12 8.87 8.87
C LYS A 75 -16.93 7.36 8.99
N GLU A 76 -17.21 6.59 7.94
CA GLU A 76 -17.08 5.13 7.94
C GLU A 76 -15.62 4.69 8.06
N ILE A 77 -14.69 5.37 7.37
CA ILE A 77 -13.24 5.11 7.52
C ILE A 77 -12.79 5.33 8.96
N CYS A 78 -13.13 6.49 9.54
CA CYS A 78 -12.77 6.80 10.91
C CYS A 78 -13.41 5.81 11.89
N HIS A 79 -14.68 5.47 11.70
CA HIS A 79 -15.40 4.53 12.55
C HIS A 79 -14.75 3.14 12.54
N SER A 80 -14.46 2.60 11.35
CA SER A 80 -13.79 1.29 11.19
C SER A 80 -12.41 1.29 11.85
N ALA A 81 -11.61 2.34 11.61
CA ALA A 81 -10.27 2.45 12.18
C ALA A 81 -10.28 2.56 13.71
N MET A 82 -11.16 3.39 14.28
CA MET A 82 -11.29 3.54 15.73
C MET A 82 -11.82 2.26 16.40
N ASN A 83 -12.78 1.56 15.77
CA ASN A 83 -13.32 0.32 16.31
C ASN A 83 -12.25 -0.77 16.44
N GLU A 84 -11.41 -0.95 15.41
CA GLU A 84 -10.33 -1.95 15.46
C GLU A 84 -9.19 -1.49 16.38
N SER A 85 -8.79 -0.22 16.32
CA SER A 85 -7.81 0.35 17.23
C SER A 85 -8.20 0.22 18.70
N SER A 86 -9.49 0.41 19.04
CA SER A 86 -9.99 0.27 20.41
C SER A 86 -9.90 -1.16 20.97
N LYS A 87 -9.71 -2.17 20.11
CA LYS A 87 -9.50 -3.58 20.45
C LYS A 87 -8.01 -3.94 20.48
N ASP A 88 -7.13 -2.94 20.57
CA ASP A 88 -5.67 -3.10 20.57
C ASP A 88 -5.10 -3.68 19.26
N ARG A 89 -5.88 -3.64 18.18
CA ARG A 89 -5.45 -4.03 16.84
C ARG A 89 -4.74 -2.87 16.13
N GLY A 90 -3.66 -3.14 15.41
CA GLY A 90 -3.02 -2.12 14.58
C GLY A 90 -3.82 -1.90 13.29
N THR A 91 -3.99 -0.64 12.89
CA THR A 91 -4.75 -0.26 11.69
C THR A 91 -3.88 0.50 10.70
N LEU A 92 -3.95 0.13 9.42
CA LEU A 92 -3.33 0.86 8.31
C LEU A 92 -4.41 1.34 7.34
N ILE A 93 -4.51 2.66 7.20
CA ILE A 93 -5.37 3.35 6.23
C ILE A 93 -4.51 3.74 5.03
N ILE A 94 -4.89 3.26 3.84
CA ILE A 94 -4.19 3.52 2.58
C ILE A 94 -5.04 4.47 1.74
N CYS A 95 -4.53 5.67 1.52
CA CYS A 95 -5.19 6.70 0.71
C CYS A 95 -4.56 6.85 -0.68
N GLU A 96 -5.34 7.38 -1.61
CA GLU A 96 -4.89 7.67 -2.97
C GLU A 96 -4.02 8.94 -2.98
N THR A 97 -4.48 10.00 -2.31
CA THR A 97 -3.80 11.28 -2.32
C THR A 97 -3.24 11.67 -0.94
N ILE A 98 -2.28 12.61 -0.95
CA ILE A 98 -1.75 13.23 0.28
C ILE A 98 -2.84 14.00 1.01
N GLU A 99 -3.78 14.59 0.28
CA GLU A 99 -4.86 15.40 0.85
C GLU A 99 -5.84 14.51 1.63
N ASP A 100 -6.23 13.37 1.07
CA ASP A 100 -7.06 12.38 1.76
C ASP A 100 -6.42 11.93 3.08
N CYS A 101 -5.11 11.68 3.07
CA CYS A 101 -4.37 11.32 4.29
C CYS A 101 -4.49 12.41 5.36
N LYS A 102 -4.37 13.69 4.98
CA LYS A 102 -4.49 14.81 5.92
C LYS A 102 -5.91 14.94 6.47
N ILE A 103 -6.92 14.93 5.61
CA ILE A 103 -8.33 15.06 6.01
C ILE A 103 -8.72 13.93 6.97
N ILE A 104 -8.34 12.68 6.66
CA ILE A 104 -8.59 11.52 7.52
C ILE A 104 -7.81 11.64 8.83
N GLY A 105 -6.52 12.00 8.75
CA GLY A 105 -5.67 12.18 9.94
C GLY A 105 -6.21 13.23 10.90
N GLU A 106 -6.64 14.38 10.40
CA GLU A 106 -7.23 15.47 11.18
C GLU A 106 -8.55 15.04 11.85
N GLN A 107 -9.45 14.38 11.12
CA GLN A 107 -10.69 13.86 11.71
C GLN A 107 -10.44 12.83 12.81
N LEU A 108 -9.49 11.91 12.59
CA LEU A 108 -9.10 10.94 13.61
C LEU A 108 -8.50 11.63 14.84
N GLN A 109 -7.64 12.64 14.65
CA GLN A 109 -7.01 13.37 15.76
C GLN A 109 -8.03 14.14 16.59
N GLN A 110 -9.14 14.60 15.99
CA GLN A 110 -10.24 15.28 16.69
C GLN A 110 -11.16 14.32 17.45
N ARG A 111 -11.35 13.09 16.94
CA ARG A 111 -12.36 12.14 17.45
C ARG A 111 -11.78 10.99 18.28
N TYR A 112 -10.46 10.82 18.28
CA TYR A 112 -9.77 9.70 18.92
C TYR A 112 -8.52 10.16 19.68
N ARG A 113 -7.62 9.22 20.01
CA ARG A 113 -6.36 9.48 20.70
C ARG A 113 -5.32 9.99 19.70
N SER A 114 -5.06 11.30 19.70
CA SER A 114 -4.11 11.92 18.77
C SER A 114 -2.71 11.26 18.79
N SER A 115 -2.26 10.79 19.96
CA SER A 115 -0.97 10.10 20.12
C SER A 115 -0.89 8.73 19.44
N ALA A 116 -2.02 8.10 19.14
CA ALA A 116 -2.07 6.80 18.46
C ALA A 116 -2.05 6.92 16.93
N ILE A 117 -2.13 8.14 16.38
CA ILE A 117 -2.30 8.38 14.94
C ILE A 117 -0.98 8.84 14.35
N LYS A 118 -0.48 8.10 13.35
CA LYS A 118 0.76 8.43 12.63
C LYS A 118 0.49 8.62 11.14
N LEU A 119 1.01 9.71 10.59
CA LEU A 119 0.77 10.12 9.21
C LEU A 119 2.04 9.95 8.36
N TYR A 120 1.90 9.25 7.22
CA TYR A 120 2.99 8.91 6.30
C TYR A 120 2.61 9.29 4.87
N THR A 121 2.84 10.54 4.49
CA THR A 121 2.43 11.07 3.17
C THR A 121 3.54 11.10 2.12
N MET A 122 4.80 10.97 2.53
CA MET A 122 5.96 11.06 1.65
C MET A 122 6.94 9.89 1.84
N ASN A 123 7.71 9.60 0.79
CA ASN A 123 8.87 8.71 0.88
C ASN A 123 10.10 9.52 1.29
N ASN A 124 10.21 9.84 2.57
CA ASN A 124 11.46 10.32 3.16
C ASN A 124 12.04 9.20 4.04
N MET A 125 13.36 8.96 3.99
CA MET A 125 14.00 7.84 4.71
C MET A 125 13.66 7.81 6.21
N ASN A 126 13.48 8.96 6.85
CA ASN A 126 13.08 9.05 8.26
C ASN A 126 11.65 8.55 8.52
N GLN A 127 10.74 8.67 7.55
CA GLN A 127 9.37 8.15 7.68
C GLN A 127 9.35 6.63 7.51
N GLU A 128 10.20 6.05 6.66
CA GLU A 128 10.25 4.59 6.47
C GLU A 128 10.64 3.83 7.75
N GLN A 129 11.63 4.33 8.50
CA GLN A 129 12.02 3.75 9.81
C GLN A 129 10.87 3.77 10.81
N ASN A 130 10.05 4.83 10.79
CA ASN A 130 8.90 4.96 11.69
C ASN A 130 7.70 4.09 11.30
N ILE A 131 7.68 3.48 10.10
CA ILE A 131 6.63 2.56 9.64
C ILE A 131 6.96 1.10 10.00
N GLU A 132 8.19 0.80 10.41
CA GLU A 132 8.66 -0.59 10.60
C GLU A 132 7.92 -1.37 11.69
N ILE A 133 7.34 -0.70 12.68
CA ILE A 133 6.65 -1.36 13.80
C ILE A 133 5.36 -0.62 14.09
N ILE A 134 4.26 -1.36 14.16
CA ILE A 134 2.97 -0.85 14.62
C ILE A 134 2.64 -1.44 15.99
N TYR A 135 2.28 -0.58 16.94
CA TYR A 135 1.93 -1.00 18.29
C TYR A 135 0.41 -1.18 18.46
N PRO A 136 -0.02 -1.90 19.51
CA PRO A 136 -1.43 -2.07 19.83
C PRO A 136 -2.19 -0.75 19.89
N GLY A 137 -3.31 -0.69 19.16
CA GLY A 137 -4.17 0.49 19.08
C GLY A 137 -3.62 1.63 18.22
N GLU A 138 -2.47 1.50 17.56
CA GLU A 138 -2.00 2.53 16.63
C GLU A 138 -2.76 2.51 15.29
N ILE A 139 -2.92 3.70 14.72
CA ILE A 139 -3.51 3.93 13.40
C ILE A 139 -2.49 4.63 12.51
N PHE A 140 -2.05 3.94 11.47
CA PHE A 140 -1.19 4.51 10.43
C PHE A 140 -2.06 5.00 9.28
N VAL A 141 -1.88 6.24 8.87
CA VAL A 141 -2.51 6.81 7.69
C VAL A 141 -1.42 7.07 6.67
N ALA A 142 -1.46 6.37 5.54
CA ALA A 142 -0.40 6.39 4.56
C ALA A 142 -0.94 6.55 3.13
N THR A 143 -0.18 7.19 2.25
CA THR A 143 -0.49 7.13 0.82
C THR A 143 -0.15 5.74 0.28
N ASN A 144 -0.77 5.34 -0.83
CA ASN A 144 -0.46 4.08 -1.53
C ASN A 144 1.04 3.92 -1.90
N LEU A 145 1.79 5.02 -1.96
CA LEU A 145 3.22 5.03 -2.25
C LEU A 145 4.09 5.03 -0.99
N ALA A 146 3.60 5.58 0.12
CA ALA A 146 4.33 5.65 1.38
C ALA A 146 4.53 4.26 2.00
N GLY A 147 5.75 3.98 2.47
CA GLY A 147 6.10 2.68 3.05
C GLY A 147 6.12 1.53 2.03
N ARG A 148 6.14 1.83 0.72
CA ARG A 148 6.28 0.82 -0.33
C ARG A 148 7.69 0.22 -0.28
N GLY A 149 7.77 -0.94 0.34
CA GLY A 149 9.04 -1.68 0.50
C GLY A 149 9.36 -1.93 1.96
N THR A 150 8.76 -1.16 2.87
CA THR A 150 8.81 -1.40 4.30
C THR A 150 7.94 -2.61 4.67
N ASP A 151 8.49 -3.44 5.55
CA ASP A 151 7.76 -4.52 6.21
C ASP A 151 7.32 -4.01 7.58
N ILE A 152 6.00 -3.94 7.79
CA ILE A 152 5.43 -3.49 9.07
C ILE A 152 5.44 -4.71 9.97
N LYS A 153 6.25 -4.69 11.03
CA LYS A 153 6.29 -5.75 12.04
C LYS A 153 5.04 -5.67 12.90
N THR A 154 4.40 -6.82 13.09
CA THR A 154 3.07 -6.96 13.70
C THR A 154 3.08 -7.80 14.98
N ASP A 155 4.25 -8.20 15.48
CA ASP A 155 4.43 -9.15 16.60
C ASP A 155 3.54 -8.82 17.82
N GLU A 156 3.45 -7.55 18.21
CA GLU A 156 2.67 -7.08 19.37
C GLU A 156 1.14 -7.08 19.14
N ILE A 157 0.70 -7.07 17.88
CA ILE A 157 -0.71 -6.97 17.49
C ILE A 157 -1.29 -8.28 16.96
N GLU A 158 -0.48 -9.32 16.73
CA GLU A 158 -0.94 -10.63 16.25
C GLU A 158 -2.02 -11.24 17.15
N LYS A 159 -1.85 -11.15 18.48
CA LYS A 159 -2.83 -11.64 19.47
C LYS A 159 -4.16 -10.87 19.42
N HIS A 160 -4.19 -9.68 18.83
CA HIS A 160 -5.37 -8.83 18.67
C HIS A 160 -5.98 -8.92 17.25
N GLY A 161 -5.55 -9.89 16.44
CA GLY A 161 -6.04 -10.09 15.06
C GLY A 161 -5.16 -9.50 13.97
N GLY A 162 -3.92 -9.11 14.29
CA GLY A 162 -2.92 -8.64 13.34
C GLY A 162 -3.29 -7.30 12.70
N LEU A 163 -2.66 -6.97 11.57
CA LEU A 163 -2.86 -5.67 10.91
C LEU A 163 -4.21 -5.60 10.17
N HIS A 164 -5.08 -4.67 10.58
CA HIS A 164 -6.28 -4.29 9.84
C HIS A 164 -5.93 -3.29 8.74
N VAL A 165 -6.34 -3.54 7.50
CA VAL A 165 -6.02 -2.66 6.35
C VAL A 165 -7.30 -2.10 5.76
N ILE A 166 -7.37 -0.77 5.66
CA ILE A 166 -8.47 -0.02 5.05
C ILE A 166 -7.93 0.64 3.79
N VAL A 167 -8.53 0.34 2.64
CA VAL A 167 -8.22 1.01 1.37
C VAL A 167 -9.35 2.00 1.10
N THR A 168 -9.02 3.28 0.99
CA THR A 168 -10.04 4.35 0.95
C THR A 168 -10.51 4.71 -0.46
N PHE A 169 -9.89 4.13 -1.48
CA PHE A 169 -10.17 4.39 -2.90
C PHE A 169 -10.36 3.09 -3.66
N MET A 170 -11.04 3.16 -4.81
CA MET A 170 -11.19 2.01 -5.70
C MET A 170 -9.91 1.83 -6.53
N PRO A 171 -9.18 0.70 -6.41
CA PRO A 171 -7.95 0.52 -7.16
C PRO A 171 -8.19 0.45 -8.67
N LEU A 172 -7.45 1.25 -9.45
CA LEU A 172 -7.55 1.27 -10.92
C LEU A 172 -7.22 -0.08 -11.58
N ASN A 173 -6.51 -0.97 -10.88
CA ASN A 173 -6.17 -2.29 -11.38
C ASN A 173 -5.91 -3.29 -10.24
N LYS A 174 -6.01 -4.58 -10.58
CA LYS A 174 -5.77 -5.72 -9.68
C LYS A 174 -4.37 -5.74 -9.05
N ARG A 175 -3.39 -5.05 -9.65
CA ARG A 175 -2.02 -5.01 -9.11
C ARG A 175 -1.97 -4.08 -7.91
N VAL A 176 -2.55 -2.88 -8.00
CA VAL A 176 -2.62 -1.92 -6.89
C VAL A 176 -3.44 -2.53 -5.74
N GLU A 177 -4.58 -3.12 -6.05
CA GLU A 177 -5.42 -3.83 -5.10
C GLU A 177 -4.64 -4.92 -4.32
N LYS A 178 -3.97 -5.82 -5.03
CA LYS A 178 -3.15 -6.88 -4.41
C LYS A 178 -1.96 -6.34 -3.62
N GLN A 179 -1.42 -5.18 -4.00
CA GLN A 179 -0.31 -4.55 -3.28
C GLN A 179 -0.78 -3.94 -1.96
N ALA A 180 -1.97 -3.32 -1.96
CA ALA A 180 -2.59 -2.79 -0.76
C ALA A 180 -2.95 -3.92 0.22
N PHE A 181 -3.71 -4.92 -0.22
CA PHE A 181 -4.07 -6.08 0.62
C PHE A 181 -2.90 -7.03 0.93
N GLY A 182 -1.76 -6.87 0.24
CA GLY A 182 -0.51 -7.57 0.51
C GLY A 182 0.35 -6.91 1.60
N ARG A 183 -0.12 -5.81 2.21
CA ARG A 183 0.51 -5.19 3.38
C ARG A 183 0.22 -5.92 4.69
N THR A 184 -0.82 -6.76 4.72
CA THR A 184 -1.21 -7.57 5.88
C THR A 184 -1.01 -9.07 5.62
N SER A 185 -1.07 -9.86 6.69
CA SER A 185 -0.93 -11.33 6.69
C SER A 185 0.39 -11.77 6.05
N ARG A 186 1.49 -11.15 6.46
CA ARG A 186 2.85 -11.52 6.05
C ARG A 186 3.42 -12.55 7.02
N GLN A 187 4.03 -13.59 6.44
CA GLN A 187 4.66 -14.73 7.11
C GLN A 187 3.76 -15.44 8.13
#